data_AF-A0A1G7EHX8-F1
#
_entry.id   AF-A0A1G7EHX8-F1
#
_cell.length_a   1.000
_cell.length_b   1.000
_cell.length_c   1.000
_cell.angle_alpha   90.00
_cell.angle_beta   90.00
_cell.angle_gamma   90.00
#
_symmetry.space_group_name_H-M   'P 1'
#
loop_
_entity.id
_entity.type
_entity.pdbx_description
1 polymer ?
#
loop_
_entity_poly.entity_id
_entity_poly.type
_entity_poly.pdbx_seq_one_letter_code
_entity_poly.pdbx_strand_id
1 'polypeptide(L)'
;MNGVKFIRENGGLGRTLASEDATSGLIVYGETAVEKALILSVEELEALGVSATSHPVLHYQVSEFFRINLGAKLYVQAVATSDQNYTEVKVLQNFAQGKIRQLAVCDFKTASSNLQTCVKKLQAIAQELSQRITPLSILFSLKIQTSEMTSLPDLHAMESDKVSVIIGQDGAGRGNFLHQTNPSLSCIGTILGALSKAQVHESVAYVERQNLVTTTYDKALTGDEWKALELDVPAFCDGSKLGDYTPQQLEALTKISKTNEMKAVQSAYANYIVKADEEIELRDMLKAKAVEALMARMQKTTAEAKNL
;
A
#
# COMPACT_ATOMS: atom_id res chain seq x y z
N MET A 1 -53.45 -6.53 10.58
CA MET A 1 -52.45 -5.73 11.32
C MET A 1 -51.28 -5.53 10.36
N ASN A 2 -51.21 -4.37 9.68
CA ASN A 2 -50.13 -4.12 8.73
C ASN A 2 -48.87 -3.77 9.52
N GLY A 3 -48.05 -4.78 9.81
CA GLY A 3 -46.83 -4.62 10.58
C GLY A 3 -45.84 -3.71 9.85
N VAL A 4 -45.32 -2.71 10.55
CA VAL A 4 -44.21 -1.89 10.07
C VAL A 4 -42.96 -2.76 10.08
N LYS A 5 -42.37 -3.02 8.90
CA LYS A 5 -41.12 -3.75 8.76
C LYS A 5 -39.95 -2.76 8.80
N PHE A 6 -39.16 -2.77 9.86
CA PHE A 6 -37.92 -1.99 9.93
C PHE A 6 -36.81 -2.73 9.19
N ILE A 7 -36.54 -2.31 7.95
CA ILE A 7 -35.34 -2.72 7.22
C ILE A 7 -34.25 -1.72 7.61
N ARG A 8 -33.28 -2.15 8.41
CA ARG A 8 -32.06 -1.36 8.65
C ARG A 8 -31.19 -1.56 7.41
N GLU A 9 -31.33 -0.68 6.44
CA GLU A 9 -30.33 -0.54 5.38
C GLU A 9 -29.06 0.09 5.99
N ASN A 10 -27.88 -0.25 5.47
CA ASN A 10 -26.64 0.45 5.82
C ASN A 10 -26.86 1.94 5.49
N GLY A 11 -27.04 2.76 6.52
CA GLY A 11 -27.45 4.15 6.39
C GLY A 11 -26.52 4.94 5.48
N GLY A 12 -26.99 5.19 4.24
CA GLY A 12 -26.24 5.83 3.16
C GLY A 12 -26.83 7.16 2.67
N LEU A 13 -27.77 7.78 3.38
CA LEU A 13 -28.20 9.14 3.03
C LEU A 13 -27.13 10.16 3.45
N GLY A 14 -26.32 10.61 2.50
CA GLY A 14 -25.73 11.96 2.54
C GLY A 14 -24.44 12.17 3.34
N ARG A 15 -23.54 11.18 3.43
CA ARG A 15 -22.17 11.43 3.92
C ARG A 15 -21.26 12.01 2.84
N THR A 16 -21.71 12.99 2.06
CA THR A 16 -20.77 13.66 1.14
C THR A 16 -19.85 14.56 1.94
N LEU A 17 -18.55 14.32 1.86
CA LEU A 17 -17.56 15.28 2.38
C LEU A 17 -17.76 16.63 1.71
N ALA A 18 -17.72 17.69 2.52
CA ALA A 18 -17.90 19.06 2.05
C ALA A 18 -16.73 19.55 1.17
N SER A 19 -15.53 18.97 1.35
CA SER A 19 -14.36 19.28 0.53
C SER A 19 -14.32 18.45 -0.75
N GLU A 20 -13.98 19.10 -1.86
CA GLU A 20 -13.71 18.43 -3.13
C GLU A 20 -12.33 17.74 -3.15
N ASP A 21 -11.45 17.98 -2.17
CA ASP A 21 -10.10 17.39 -2.11
C ASP A 21 -10.13 15.86 -2.01
N ALA A 22 -11.16 15.29 -1.40
CA ALA A 22 -11.35 13.85 -1.29
C ALA A 22 -11.83 13.18 -2.60
N THR A 23 -12.12 13.96 -3.63
CA THR A 23 -12.63 13.45 -4.91
C THR A 23 -11.55 12.67 -5.64
N SER A 24 -11.78 11.38 -5.80
CA SER A 24 -10.79 10.42 -6.30
C SER A 24 -11.24 9.77 -7.59
N GLY A 25 -10.29 9.29 -8.40
CA GLY A 25 -10.52 8.47 -9.57
C GLY A 25 -9.90 7.08 -9.40
N LEU A 26 -10.52 6.05 -9.97
CA LEU A 26 -9.97 4.70 -10.04
C LEU A 26 -10.20 4.13 -11.44
N ILE A 27 -9.13 3.72 -12.10
CA ILE A 27 -9.16 3.03 -13.38
C ILE A 27 -8.54 1.66 -13.22
N VAL A 28 -9.27 0.61 -13.60
CA VAL A 28 -8.80 -0.78 -13.58
C VAL A 28 -8.65 -1.28 -15.01
N TYR A 29 -7.47 -1.75 -15.37
CA TYR A 29 -7.19 -2.39 -16.65
C TYR A 29 -7.09 -3.90 -16.47
N GLY A 30 -7.71 -4.66 -17.39
CA GLY A 30 -7.62 -6.13 -17.42
C GLY A 30 -8.87 -6.86 -16.96
N GLU A 31 -9.98 -6.15 -16.76
CA GLU A 31 -11.32 -6.68 -16.52
C GLU A 31 -12.29 -6.19 -17.60
N THR A 32 -13.44 -6.83 -17.72
CA THR A 32 -14.48 -6.40 -18.67
C THR A 32 -14.76 -4.89 -18.55
N ALA A 33 -14.94 -4.23 -19.70
CA ALA A 33 -15.08 -2.78 -19.73
C ALA A 33 -16.35 -2.35 -18.97
N VAL A 34 -16.17 -1.37 -18.07
CA VAL A 34 -17.26 -0.72 -17.34
C VAL A 34 -17.19 0.76 -17.70
N GLU A 35 -18.33 1.30 -18.14
CA GLU A 35 -18.43 2.72 -18.47
C GLU A 35 -18.12 3.60 -17.26
N LYS A 36 -17.54 4.77 -17.54
CA LYS A 36 -17.21 5.77 -16.54
C LYS A 36 -18.45 6.17 -15.74
N ALA A 37 -18.35 6.10 -14.41
CA ALA A 37 -19.44 6.45 -13.50
C ALA A 37 -18.91 7.16 -12.26
N LEU A 38 -19.74 8.02 -11.68
CA LEU A 38 -19.55 8.52 -10.33
C LEU A 38 -20.30 7.58 -9.38
N ILE A 39 -19.62 7.11 -8.35
CA ILE A 39 -20.20 6.31 -7.28
C ILE A 39 -19.88 6.91 -5.91
N LEU A 40 -20.80 6.74 -4.98
CA LEU A 40 -20.70 7.18 -3.59
C LEU A 40 -20.66 6.02 -2.60
N SER A 41 -20.92 4.79 -3.07
CA SER A 41 -20.87 3.59 -2.25
C SER A 41 -20.61 2.33 -3.09
N VAL A 42 -20.41 1.20 -2.41
CA VAL A 42 -20.22 -0.11 -3.06
C VAL A 42 -21.55 -0.60 -3.66
N GLU A 43 -22.68 -0.29 -3.04
CA GLU A 43 -24.01 -0.67 -3.54
C GLU A 43 -24.33 0.00 -4.88
N GLU A 44 -23.90 1.26 -5.08
CA GLU A 44 -24.02 1.93 -6.37
C GLU A 44 -23.14 1.27 -7.45
N LEU A 45 -21.98 0.73 -7.07
CA LEU A 45 -21.13 -0.05 -7.97
C LEU A 45 -21.83 -1.36 -8.39
N GLU A 46 -22.43 -2.07 -7.44
CA GLU A 46 -23.19 -3.30 -7.72
C GLU A 46 -24.40 -3.03 -8.63
N ALA A 47 -25.07 -1.89 -8.46
CA ALA A 47 -26.15 -1.45 -9.34
C ALA A 47 -25.71 -1.23 -10.80
N LEU A 48 -24.42 -0.98 -11.05
CA LEU A 48 -23.82 -0.91 -12.39
C LEU A 48 -23.49 -2.30 -12.98
N GLY A 49 -23.83 -3.38 -12.28
CA GLY A 49 -23.54 -4.76 -12.69
C GLY A 49 -22.13 -5.23 -12.33
N VAL A 50 -21.43 -4.50 -11.48
CA VAL A 50 -20.07 -4.83 -11.03
C VAL A 50 -20.15 -5.53 -9.67
N SER A 51 -19.99 -6.85 -9.69
CA SER A 51 -19.95 -7.72 -8.51
C SER A 51 -18.56 -8.32 -8.29
N ALA A 52 -18.32 -8.85 -7.08
CA ALA A 52 -17.10 -9.56 -6.72
C ALA A 52 -16.77 -10.77 -7.62
N THR A 53 -17.75 -11.33 -8.33
CA THR A 53 -17.54 -12.43 -9.28
C THR A 53 -17.27 -11.92 -10.70
N SER A 54 -17.98 -10.89 -11.14
CA SER A 54 -17.85 -10.34 -12.50
C SER A 54 -16.58 -9.51 -12.71
N HIS A 55 -16.20 -8.73 -11.70
CA HIS A 55 -15.12 -7.75 -11.73
C HIS A 55 -14.42 -7.77 -10.35
N PRO A 56 -13.77 -8.90 -10.00
CA PRO A 56 -13.18 -9.10 -8.68
C PRO A 56 -12.21 -8.00 -8.27
N VAL A 57 -11.39 -7.49 -9.20
CA VAL A 57 -10.37 -6.48 -8.91
C VAL A 57 -11.01 -5.12 -8.69
N LEU A 58 -11.87 -4.65 -9.62
CA LEU A 58 -12.57 -3.37 -9.45
C LEU A 58 -13.40 -3.35 -8.17
N HIS A 59 -14.18 -4.40 -7.92
CA HIS A 59 -14.98 -4.49 -6.72
C HIS A 59 -14.11 -4.45 -5.46
N TYR A 60 -12.98 -5.17 -5.42
CA TYR A 60 -12.09 -5.17 -4.28
C TYR A 60 -11.50 -3.77 -4.01
N GLN A 61 -10.94 -3.12 -5.02
CA GLN A 61 -10.31 -1.80 -4.85
C GLN A 61 -11.33 -0.72 -4.43
N VAL A 62 -12.55 -0.76 -4.96
CA VAL A 62 -13.63 0.15 -4.55
C VAL A 62 -14.11 -0.13 -3.13
N SER A 63 -14.28 -1.41 -2.76
CA SER A 63 -14.66 -1.80 -1.40
C SER A 63 -13.65 -1.26 -0.39
N GLU A 64 -12.35 -1.43 -0.68
CA GLU A 64 -11.27 -0.96 0.17
C GLU A 64 -11.18 0.57 0.24
N PHE A 65 -11.43 1.27 -0.86
CA PHE A 65 -11.49 2.73 -0.87
C PHE A 65 -12.58 3.25 0.08
N PHE A 66 -13.82 2.77 -0.08
CA PHE A 66 -14.93 3.22 0.74
C PHE A 66 -14.82 2.75 2.18
N ARG A 67 -14.17 1.61 2.46
CA ARG A 67 -13.86 1.18 3.84
C ARG A 67 -13.05 2.24 4.58
N ILE A 68 -12.03 2.81 3.93
CA ILE A 68 -11.18 3.85 4.55
C ILE A 68 -11.89 5.20 4.58
N ASN A 69 -12.57 5.57 3.49
CA ASN A 69 -13.27 6.85 3.37
C ASN A 69 -14.68 6.70 2.76
N LEU A 70 -15.65 6.36 3.61
CA LEU A 70 -17.06 6.19 3.24
C LEU A 70 -17.73 7.45 2.67
N GLY A 71 -17.15 8.64 2.86
CA GLY A 71 -17.77 9.90 2.46
C GLY A 71 -17.18 10.57 1.21
N ALA A 72 -16.16 9.95 0.61
CA ALA A 72 -15.53 10.46 -0.58
C ALA A 72 -16.33 10.16 -1.86
N LYS A 73 -16.09 10.96 -2.89
CA LYS A 73 -16.62 10.74 -4.24
C LYS A 73 -15.60 9.95 -5.04
N LEU A 74 -16.01 8.85 -5.65
CA LEU A 74 -15.14 8.04 -6.48
C LEU A 74 -15.66 7.98 -7.92
N TYR A 75 -14.82 8.39 -8.86
CA TYR A 75 -15.04 8.18 -10.28
C TYR A 75 -14.38 6.87 -10.68
N VAL A 76 -15.13 5.94 -11.24
CA VAL A 76 -14.64 4.61 -11.60
C VAL A 76 -14.73 4.38 -13.10
N GLN A 77 -13.78 3.60 -13.63
CA GLN A 77 -13.82 3.06 -14.99
C GLN A 77 -13.05 1.73 -15.01
N ALA A 78 -13.56 0.73 -15.75
CA ALA A 78 -12.78 -0.46 -16.10
C ALA A 78 -12.54 -0.54 -17.61
N VAL A 79 -11.37 -1.01 -17.98
CA VAL A 79 -10.91 -1.11 -19.36
C VAL A 79 -10.40 -2.53 -19.60
N ALA A 80 -10.89 -3.19 -20.66
CA ALA A 80 -10.53 -4.57 -20.97
C ALA A 80 -9.04 -4.78 -21.23
N THR A 81 -8.40 -3.82 -21.89
CA THR A 81 -6.98 -3.93 -22.26
C THR A 81 -6.35 -2.56 -22.27
N SER A 82 -5.17 -2.46 -21.67
CA SER A 82 -4.35 -1.26 -21.69
C SER A 82 -3.66 -1.13 -23.05
N ASP A 83 -3.84 0.01 -23.72
CA ASP A 83 -3.03 0.43 -24.87
C ASP A 83 -1.68 1.01 -24.44
N GLN A 84 -1.43 1.02 -23.11
CA GLN A 84 -0.27 1.61 -22.44
C GLN A 84 -0.11 3.12 -22.67
N ASN A 85 -1.09 3.80 -23.26
CA ASN A 85 -1.13 5.25 -23.37
C ASN A 85 -1.91 5.89 -22.23
N TYR A 86 -2.78 5.14 -21.56
CA TYR A 86 -3.55 5.58 -20.39
C TYR A 86 -4.36 6.84 -20.65
N THR A 87 -4.88 6.99 -21.88
CA THR A 87 -5.66 8.18 -22.29
C THR A 87 -6.94 8.36 -21.49
N GLU A 88 -7.44 7.26 -20.93
CA GLU A 88 -8.59 7.15 -20.06
C GLU A 88 -8.45 8.02 -18.81
N VAL A 89 -7.23 8.29 -18.34
CA VAL A 89 -6.97 9.24 -17.24
C VAL A 89 -7.51 10.63 -17.61
N LYS A 90 -7.25 11.11 -18.83
CA LYS A 90 -7.78 12.41 -19.30
C LYS A 90 -9.28 12.34 -19.51
N VAL A 91 -9.78 11.25 -20.07
CA VAL A 91 -11.22 11.06 -20.32
C VAL A 91 -12.00 11.10 -19.01
N LEU A 92 -11.53 10.40 -17.97
CA LEU A 92 -12.14 10.38 -16.66
C LEU A 92 -12.02 11.75 -15.97
N GLN A 93 -10.88 12.42 -16.08
CA GLN A 93 -10.71 13.78 -15.56
C GLN A 93 -11.72 14.76 -16.19
N ASN A 94 -11.92 14.68 -17.51
CA ASN A 94 -12.87 15.52 -18.23
C ASN A 94 -14.32 15.20 -17.86
N PHE A 95 -14.66 13.92 -17.70
CA PHE A 95 -15.97 13.48 -17.22
C PHE A 95 -16.27 14.04 -15.82
N ALA A 96 -15.27 14.05 -14.93
CA ALA A 96 -15.35 14.66 -13.61
C ALA A 96 -15.22 16.20 -13.62
N GLN A 97 -15.18 16.84 -14.79
CA GLN A 97 -15.04 18.29 -14.95
C GLN A 97 -13.82 18.87 -14.21
N GLY A 98 -12.71 18.11 -14.16
CA GLY A 98 -11.48 18.55 -13.50
C GLY A 98 -11.47 18.45 -11.97
N LYS A 99 -12.48 17.82 -11.36
CA LYS A 99 -12.64 17.75 -9.90
C LYS A 99 -11.78 16.68 -9.21
N ILE A 100 -11.30 15.67 -9.93
CA ILE A 100 -10.45 14.62 -9.36
C ILE A 100 -9.09 15.23 -8.97
N ARG A 101 -8.63 14.92 -7.75
CA ARG A 101 -7.34 15.38 -7.20
C ARG A 101 -6.32 14.26 -7.07
N GLN A 102 -6.78 13.04 -6.83
CA GLN A 102 -5.98 11.83 -6.82
C GLN A 102 -6.63 10.75 -7.69
N LEU A 103 -5.82 10.05 -8.48
CA LEU A 103 -6.30 8.99 -9.35
C LEU A 103 -5.43 7.75 -9.23
N ALA A 104 -6.05 6.61 -9.00
CA ALA A 104 -5.41 5.31 -9.01
C ALA A 104 -5.57 4.63 -10.38
N VAL A 105 -4.46 4.14 -10.91
CA VAL A 105 -4.42 3.28 -12.09
C VAL A 105 -3.94 1.89 -11.66
N CYS A 106 -4.81 0.90 -11.79
CA CYS A 106 -4.51 -0.50 -11.53
C CYS A 106 -4.41 -1.26 -12.85
N ASP A 107 -3.20 -1.57 -13.30
CA ASP A 107 -2.96 -2.35 -14.52
C ASP A 107 -2.28 -3.68 -14.21
N PHE A 108 -3.06 -4.64 -13.72
CA PHE A 108 -2.55 -5.97 -13.34
C PHE A 108 -2.27 -6.91 -14.54
N LYS A 109 -2.24 -6.38 -15.78
CA LYS A 109 -1.92 -7.16 -16.99
C LYS A 109 -0.62 -6.73 -17.64
N THR A 110 -0.31 -5.44 -17.69
CA THR A 110 0.92 -4.93 -18.30
C THR A 110 2.16 -5.39 -17.53
N ALA A 111 3.10 -6.01 -18.23
CA ALA A 111 4.32 -6.57 -17.65
C ALA A 111 5.25 -5.49 -17.05
N SER A 112 5.98 -5.86 -16.00
CA SER A 112 6.90 -5.00 -15.24
C SER A 112 8.03 -4.38 -16.08
N SER A 113 8.39 -5.00 -17.20
CA SER A 113 9.36 -4.45 -18.17
C SER A 113 8.94 -3.09 -18.74
N ASN A 114 7.64 -2.76 -18.71
CA ASN A 114 7.11 -1.48 -19.18
C ASN A 114 7.00 -0.42 -18.06
N LEU A 115 7.39 -0.72 -16.82
CA LEU A 115 7.21 0.16 -15.65
C LEU A 115 7.66 1.60 -15.92
N GLN A 116 8.91 1.79 -16.35
CA GLN A 116 9.46 3.13 -16.60
C GLN A 116 8.72 3.85 -17.74
N THR A 117 8.30 3.13 -18.78
CA THR A 117 7.54 3.69 -19.91
C THR A 117 6.15 4.15 -19.46
N CYS A 118 5.44 3.32 -18.70
CA CYS A 118 4.12 3.65 -18.16
C CYS A 118 4.18 4.85 -17.21
N VAL A 119 5.16 4.88 -16.29
CA VAL A 119 5.35 6.00 -15.36
C VAL A 119 5.63 7.30 -16.13
N LYS A 120 6.50 7.29 -17.15
CA LYS A 120 6.76 8.48 -17.99
C LYS A 120 5.49 9.00 -18.69
N LYS A 121 4.66 8.10 -19.21
CA LYS A 121 3.41 8.48 -19.89
C LYS A 121 2.39 9.07 -18.92
N LEU A 122 2.18 8.43 -17.76
CA LEU A 122 1.28 8.96 -16.72
C LEU A 122 1.76 10.32 -16.20
N GLN A 123 3.07 10.49 -16.01
CA GLN A 123 3.68 11.75 -15.64
C GLN A 123 3.40 12.85 -16.68
N ALA A 124 3.58 12.56 -17.97
CA ALA A 124 3.30 13.50 -19.05
C ALA A 124 1.82 13.92 -19.08
N ILE A 125 0.90 12.97 -18.86
CA ILE A 125 -0.53 13.25 -18.73
C ILE A 125 -0.81 14.18 -17.55
N ALA A 126 -0.25 13.90 -16.38
CA ALA A 126 -0.45 14.73 -15.19
C ALA A 126 0.15 16.15 -15.36
N GLN A 127 1.28 16.27 -16.06
CA GLN A 127 1.88 17.57 -16.40
C GLN A 127 0.98 18.38 -17.34
N GLU A 128 0.42 17.76 -18.37
CA GLU A 128 -0.51 18.43 -19.28
C GLU A 128 -1.80 18.88 -18.57
N LEU A 129 -2.36 18.04 -17.69
CA LEU A 129 -3.52 18.40 -16.88
C LEU A 129 -3.20 19.53 -15.90
N SER A 130 -1.99 19.56 -15.34
CA SER A 130 -1.53 20.66 -14.48
C SER A 130 -1.44 22.00 -15.22
N GLN A 131 -1.01 22.01 -16.48
CA GLN A 131 -1.00 23.22 -17.32
C GLN A 131 -2.41 23.75 -17.61
N ARG A 132 -3.43 22.88 -17.51
CA ARG A 132 -4.85 23.23 -17.65
C ARG A 132 -5.54 23.54 -16.31
N ILE A 133 -4.77 23.81 -15.25
CA ILE A 133 -5.30 24.16 -13.91
C ILE A 133 -6.09 22.99 -13.28
N THR A 134 -5.78 21.76 -13.69
CA THR A 134 -6.35 20.53 -13.10
C THR A 134 -5.21 19.63 -12.61
N PRO A 135 -4.52 20.00 -11.51
CA PRO A 135 -3.43 19.19 -10.97
C PRO A 135 -3.96 17.84 -10.46
N LEU A 136 -3.19 16.79 -10.70
CA LEU A 136 -3.54 15.41 -10.39
C LEU A 136 -2.33 14.67 -9.81
N SER A 137 -2.55 13.95 -8.70
CA SER A 137 -1.60 12.97 -8.17
C SER A 137 -2.02 11.57 -8.59
N ILE A 138 -1.12 10.80 -9.20
CA ILE A 138 -1.42 9.48 -9.75
C ILE A 138 -0.76 8.39 -8.90
N LEU A 139 -1.57 7.43 -8.46
CA LEU A 139 -1.09 6.16 -7.92
C LEU A 139 -1.10 5.13 -9.05
N PHE A 140 -0.02 4.37 -9.21
CA PHE A 140 0.11 3.38 -10.28
C PHE A 140 0.49 2.02 -9.71
N SER A 141 -0.17 0.97 -10.18
CA SER A 141 0.24 -0.42 -9.93
C SER A 141 0.20 -1.19 -11.24
N LEU A 142 1.09 -2.17 -11.36
CA LEU A 142 1.23 -2.99 -12.55
C LEU A 142 1.51 -4.46 -12.23
N LYS A 143 1.52 -5.31 -13.26
CA LYS A 143 1.89 -6.71 -13.10
C LYS A 143 3.39 -6.88 -12.82
N ILE A 144 3.71 -7.41 -11.65
CA ILE A 144 5.06 -7.80 -11.23
C ILE A 144 5.02 -9.26 -10.77
N GLN A 145 5.85 -10.09 -11.37
CA GLN A 145 6.00 -11.49 -10.99
C GLN A 145 7.07 -11.65 -9.90
N THR A 146 6.98 -12.73 -9.12
CA THR A 146 7.96 -13.01 -8.05
C THR A 146 9.39 -13.06 -8.53
N SER A 147 9.65 -13.64 -9.71
CA SER A 147 10.99 -13.66 -10.31
C SER A 147 11.52 -12.29 -10.71
N GLU A 148 10.65 -11.30 -10.88
CA GLU A 148 11.00 -9.96 -11.37
C GLU A 148 11.27 -8.99 -10.21
N MET A 149 10.81 -9.29 -9.00
CA MET A 149 10.92 -8.41 -7.82
C MET A 149 12.35 -7.95 -7.54
N THR A 150 13.35 -8.83 -7.69
CA THR A 150 14.76 -8.48 -7.48
C THR A 150 15.40 -7.70 -8.64
N SER A 151 14.71 -7.57 -9.76
CA SER A 151 15.20 -6.95 -11.01
C SER A 151 14.44 -5.69 -11.41
N LEU A 152 13.63 -5.15 -10.51
CA LEU A 152 12.83 -3.97 -10.78
C LEU A 152 13.74 -2.75 -11.06
N PRO A 153 13.37 -1.91 -12.05
CA PRO A 153 14.18 -0.77 -12.43
C PRO A 153 14.18 0.30 -11.34
N ASP A 154 15.30 1.02 -11.23
CA ASP A 154 15.43 2.18 -10.35
C ASP A 154 14.57 3.35 -10.86
N LEU A 155 13.72 3.89 -9.98
CA LEU A 155 12.83 5.02 -10.28
C LEU A 155 13.35 6.36 -9.74
N HIS A 156 14.42 6.38 -8.94
CA HIS A 156 15.03 7.62 -8.43
C HIS A 156 15.64 8.47 -9.52
N ALA A 157 16.16 7.83 -10.58
CA ALA A 157 16.72 8.53 -11.74
C ALA A 157 15.64 9.19 -12.62
N MET A 158 14.34 8.99 -12.33
CA MET A 158 13.25 9.50 -13.15
C MET A 158 12.66 10.80 -12.60
N GLU A 159 12.49 11.79 -13.49
CA GLU A 159 11.81 13.07 -13.23
C GLU A 159 10.27 12.93 -13.25
N SER A 160 9.75 12.01 -12.45
CA SER A 160 8.31 11.76 -12.32
C SER A 160 7.85 12.05 -10.88
N ASP A 161 7.47 13.30 -10.61
CA ASP A 161 7.04 13.80 -9.29
C ASP A 161 5.54 13.61 -9.01
N LYS A 162 4.72 13.35 -10.04
CA LYS A 162 3.26 13.24 -9.93
C LYS A 162 2.75 11.80 -9.88
N VAL A 163 3.65 10.82 -10.01
CA VAL A 163 3.31 9.39 -10.07
C VAL A 163 3.99 8.67 -8.90
N SER A 164 3.20 7.94 -8.12
CA SER A 164 3.66 7.07 -7.04
C SER A 164 3.34 5.62 -7.39
N VAL A 165 4.34 4.74 -7.36
CA VAL A 165 4.18 3.32 -7.70
C VAL A 165 3.89 2.52 -6.44
N ILE A 166 2.81 1.76 -6.45
CA ILE A 166 2.35 0.93 -5.34
C ILE A 166 2.63 -0.54 -5.65
N ILE A 167 3.50 -1.15 -4.84
CA ILE A 167 3.86 -2.57 -4.91
C ILE A 167 3.44 -3.36 -3.67
N GLY A 168 2.70 -2.73 -2.74
CA GLY A 168 2.16 -3.39 -1.56
C GLY A 168 0.87 -4.14 -1.85
N GLN A 169 0.60 -5.17 -1.06
CA GLN A 169 -0.59 -6.02 -1.11
C GLN A 169 -0.91 -6.58 0.29
N ASP A 170 -2.14 -7.04 0.48
CA ASP A 170 -2.54 -7.91 1.59
C ASP A 170 -2.10 -9.38 1.39
N GLY A 171 -1.42 -9.95 2.40
CA GLY A 171 -0.80 -11.26 2.36
C GLY A 171 -1.58 -12.40 3.01
N ALA A 172 -2.78 -12.15 3.56
CA ALA A 172 -3.53 -13.21 4.26
C ALA A 172 -5.07 -13.09 4.26
N GLY A 173 -5.64 -11.95 3.90
CA GLY A 173 -7.08 -11.70 3.79
C GLY A 173 -7.63 -11.92 2.37
N ARG A 174 -8.64 -11.13 2.01
CA ARG A 174 -9.32 -11.10 0.70
C ARG A 174 -8.37 -10.68 -0.41
N GLY A 175 -7.46 -9.74 -0.17
CA GLY A 175 -6.45 -9.39 -1.16
C GLY A 175 -5.61 -10.61 -1.56
N ASN A 176 -5.13 -11.38 -0.58
CA ASN A 176 -4.40 -12.62 -0.86
C ASN A 176 -5.27 -13.71 -1.51
N PHE A 177 -6.54 -13.83 -1.11
CA PHE A 177 -7.48 -14.76 -1.76
C PHE A 177 -7.67 -14.43 -3.25
N LEU A 178 -7.87 -13.16 -3.59
CA LEU A 178 -8.03 -12.72 -4.97
C LEU A 178 -6.73 -12.83 -5.76
N HIS A 179 -5.59 -12.59 -5.13
CA HIS A 179 -4.26 -12.72 -5.75
C HIS A 179 -4.01 -14.12 -6.34
N GLN A 180 -4.55 -15.18 -5.73
CA GLN A 180 -4.41 -16.55 -6.23
C GLN A 180 -4.97 -16.76 -7.64
N THR A 181 -5.95 -15.94 -8.04
CA THR A 181 -6.57 -16.00 -9.38
C THR A 181 -6.20 -14.81 -10.26
N ASN A 182 -5.83 -13.67 -9.66
CA ASN A 182 -5.46 -12.45 -10.33
C ASN A 182 -4.04 -12.03 -9.90
N PRO A 183 -3.02 -12.26 -10.73
CA PRO A 183 -1.65 -11.95 -10.35
C PRO A 183 -1.48 -10.44 -10.14
N SER A 184 -0.63 -10.06 -9.19
CA SER A 184 -0.20 -8.68 -8.99
C SER A 184 -1.28 -7.72 -8.47
N LEU A 185 -2.09 -8.19 -7.52
CA LEU A 185 -3.14 -7.38 -6.90
C LEU A 185 -2.55 -6.43 -5.84
N SER A 186 -2.45 -5.14 -6.16
CA SER A 186 -1.97 -4.14 -5.21
C SER A 186 -3.04 -3.71 -4.19
N CYS A 187 -2.64 -3.07 -3.09
CA CYS A 187 -3.52 -2.40 -2.14
C CYS A 187 -3.88 -0.95 -2.54
N ILE A 188 -3.89 -0.65 -3.85
CA ILE A 188 -4.02 0.72 -4.37
C ILE A 188 -5.33 1.41 -3.97
N GLY A 189 -6.43 0.67 -3.85
CA GLY A 189 -7.74 1.17 -3.41
C GLY A 189 -7.70 1.62 -1.95
N THR A 190 -7.06 0.85 -1.07
CA THR A 190 -6.85 1.25 0.33
C THR A 190 -5.99 2.51 0.41
N ILE A 191 -4.87 2.56 -0.33
CA ILE A 191 -3.97 3.72 -0.33
C ILE A 191 -4.67 4.95 -0.91
N LEU A 192 -5.48 4.81 -1.96
CA LEU A 192 -6.29 5.88 -2.50
C LEU A 192 -7.29 6.40 -1.47
N GLY A 193 -7.94 5.49 -0.73
CA GLY A 193 -8.83 5.83 0.38
C GLY A 193 -8.10 6.61 1.47
N ALA A 194 -6.92 6.16 1.87
CA ALA A 194 -6.08 6.82 2.86
C ALA A 194 -5.61 8.20 2.39
N LEU A 195 -5.18 8.32 1.14
CA LEU A 195 -4.78 9.59 0.51
C LEU A 195 -5.95 10.58 0.46
N SER A 196 -7.16 10.11 0.13
CA SER A 196 -8.37 10.95 0.09
C SER A 196 -8.81 11.45 1.47
N LYS A 197 -8.42 10.74 2.54
CA LYS A 197 -8.75 11.04 3.93
C LYS A 197 -7.68 11.89 4.60
N ALA A 198 -6.42 11.74 4.17
CA ALA A 198 -5.28 12.47 4.71
C ALA A 198 -5.42 13.97 4.44
N GLN A 199 -4.96 14.78 5.38
CA GLN A 199 -4.82 16.22 5.17
C GLN A 199 -3.55 16.51 4.34
N VAL A 200 -3.48 17.66 3.68
CA VAL A 200 -2.36 18.01 2.77
C VAL A 200 -0.98 17.93 3.43
N HIS A 201 -0.91 18.09 4.76
CA HIS A 201 0.33 18.02 5.54
C HIS A 201 0.60 16.65 6.16
N GLU A 202 -0.34 15.71 6.05
CA GLU A 202 -0.25 14.39 6.67
C GLU A 202 0.33 13.37 5.69
N SER A 203 1.32 12.60 6.15
CA SER A 203 1.82 11.46 5.37
C SER A 203 0.83 10.30 5.46
N VAL A 204 0.56 9.67 4.32
CA VAL A 204 -0.27 8.45 4.25
C VAL A 204 0.38 7.28 5.00
N ALA A 205 1.70 7.32 5.22
CA ALA A 205 2.42 6.31 5.97
C ALA A 205 2.44 6.54 7.50
N TYR A 206 1.72 7.56 7.99
CA TYR A 206 1.70 7.83 9.42
C TYR A 206 0.88 6.78 10.18
N VAL A 207 1.59 5.82 10.78
CA VAL A 207 1.02 4.59 11.38
C VAL A 207 -0.06 4.85 12.43
N GLU A 208 0.11 5.87 13.28
CA GLU A 208 -0.85 6.13 14.37
C GLU A 208 -2.20 6.66 13.87
N ARG A 209 -2.21 7.37 12.74
CA ARG A 209 -3.45 7.93 12.17
C ARG A 209 -4.06 7.07 11.07
N GLN A 210 -3.22 6.37 10.33
CA GLN A 210 -3.60 5.53 9.21
C GLN A 210 -3.53 4.05 9.62
N ASN A 211 -4.42 3.64 10.52
CA ASN A 211 -4.65 2.21 10.71
C ASN A 211 -5.49 1.69 9.54
N LEU A 212 -4.82 0.96 8.64
CA LEU A 212 -5.44 0.41 7.43
C LEU A 212 -6.02 -0.99 7.66
N VAL A 213 -5.79 -1.61 8.82
CA VAL A 213 -6.27 -2.97 9.09
C VAL A 213 -7.80 -2.97 9.21
N THR A 214 -8.44 -3.93 8.55
CA THR A 214 -9.89 -4.11 8.65
C THR A 214 -10.29 -4.67 10.01
N THR A 215 -11.43 -4.24 10.56
CA THR A 215 -11.99 -4.84 11.78
C THR A 215 -12.79 -6.12 11.51
N THR A 216 -13.60 -6.13 10.45
CA THR A 216 -14.38 -7.29 9.97
C THR A 216 -14.70 -7.16 8.47
N TYR A 217 -14.80 -8.26 7.74
CA TYR A 217 -15.37 -8.28 6.38
C TYR A 217 -16.24 -9.53 6.18
N ASP A 218 -17.06 -9.52 5.13
CA ASP A 218 -17.97 -10.62 4.82
C ASP A 218 -17.21 -11.82 4.25
N LYS A 219 -17.36 -12.97 4.90
CA LYS A 219 -16.75 -14.25 4.46
C LYS A 219 -17.26 -14.71 3.08
N ALA A 220 -18.43 -14.23 2.63
CA ALA A 220 -18.93 -14.53 1.29
C ALA A 220 -17.95 -14.05 0.20
N LEU A 221 -17.15 -13.02 0.49
CA LEU A 221 -16.14 -12.45 -0.41
C LEU A 221 -14.86 -13.29 -0.49
N THR A 222 -14.70 -14.28 0.40
CA THR A 222 -13.55 -15.19 0.51
C THR A 222 -13.96 -16.66 0.37
N GLY A 223 -15.02 -16.94 -0.39
CA GLY A 223 -15.49 -18.30 -0.64
C GLY A 223 -16.08 -18.98 0.60
N ASP A 224 -16.73 -18.20 1.47
CA ASP A 224 -17.31 -18.64 2.75
C ASP A 224 -16.31 -19.13 3.80
N GLU A 225 -15.02 -18.86 3.59
CA GLU A 225 -13.95 -19.15 4.55
C GLU A 225 -13.50 -17.90 5.30
N TRP A 226 -13.31 -18.03 6.61
CA TRP A 226 -12.66 -16.99 7.41
C TRP A 226 -11.17 -16.91 7.04
N LYS A 227 -10.73 -15.77 6.50
CA LYS A 227 -9.31 -15.45 6.32
C LYS A 227 -8.86 -14.43 7.36
N ALA A 228 -7.58 -14.05 7.35
CA ALA A 228 -7.08 -12.99 8.21
C ALA A 228 -7.76 -11.65 7.88
N LEU A 229 -7.60 -10.66 8.75
CA LEU A 229 -8.07 -9.29 8.51
C LEU A 229 -7.28 -8.67 7.35
N GLU A 230 -7.94 -7.86 6.51
CA GLU A 230 -7.23 -7.16 5.42
C GLU A 230 -6.11 -6.29 5.98
N LEU A 231 -4.95 -6.36 5.31
CA LEU A 231 -3.76 -5.56 5.57
C LEU A 231 -3.14 -5.77 6.96
N ASP A 232 -3.55 -6.81 7.67
CA ASP A 232 -2.88 -7.27 8.90
C ASP A 232 -1.53 -7.92 8.59
N VAL A 233 -1.47 -8.65 7.47
CA VAL A 233 -0.23 -9.27 6.98
C VAL A 233 0.24 -8.53 5.73
N PRO A 234 1.27 -7.67 5.83
CA PRO A 234 1.82 -6.98 4.67
C PRO A 234 2.57 -7.97 3.75
N ALA A 235 2.27 -7.88 2.45
CA ALA A 235 2.97 -8.59 1.38
C ALA A 235 3.27 -7.63 0.23
N PHE A 236 4.12 -8.07 -0.70
CA PHE A 236 4.28 -7.41 -1.98
C PHE A 236 3.23 -7.89 -2.98
N CYS A 237 3.06 -7.14 -4.07
CA CYS A 237 2.06 -7.42 -5.10
C CYS A 237 2.17 -8.80 -5.74
N ASP A 238 3.33 -9.45 -5.67
CA ASP A 238 3.53 -10.83 -6.12
C ASP A 238 3.13 -11.89 -5.07
N GLY A 239 2.59 -11.47 -3.92
CA GLY A 239 2.20 -12.33 -2.79
C GLY A 239 3.34 -12.69 -1.84
N SER A 240 4.58 -12.32 -2.16
CA SER A 240 5.74 -12.59 -1.31
C SER A 240 5.72 -11.74 -0.04
N LYS A 241 6.20 -12.31 1.07
CA LYS A 241 6.27 -11.63 2.36
C LYS A 241 7.63 -10.95 2.53
N LEU A 242 7.69 -9.96 3.42
CA LEU A 242 8.94 -9.28 3.73
C LEU A 242 10.05 -10.24 4.20
N GLY A 243 9.68 -11.29 4.93
CA GLY A 243 10.61 -12.30 5.44
C GLY A 243 11.17 -13.26 4.37
N ASP A 244 10.63 -13.24 3.15
CA ASP A 244 11.11 -14.10 2.06
C ASP A 244 12.35 -13.53 1.37
N TYR A 245 12.72 -12.28 1.65
CA TYR A 245 13.83 -11.57 1.02
C TYR A 245 15.00 -11.34 1.98
N THR A 246 16.22 -11.36 1.43
CA THR A 246 17.42 -10.97 2.17
C THR A 246 17.48 -9.44 2.35
N PRO A 247 18.16 -8.92 3.38
CA PRO A 247 18.31 -7.47 3.58
C PRO A 247 18.81 -6.71 2.34
N GLN A 248 19.72 -7.32 1.57
CA GLN A 248 20.25 -6.74 0.33
C GLN A 248 19.20 -6.66 -0.79
N GLN A 249 18.28 -7.64 -0.86
CA GLN A 249 17.16 -7.61 -1.80
C GLN A 249 16.12 -6.57 -1.39
N LEU A 250 15.86 -6.39 -0.09
CA LEU A 250 15.00 -5.30 0.39
C LEU A 250 15.59 -3.94 0.05
N GLU A 251 16.90 -3.74 0.24
CA GLU A 251 17.58 -2.50 -0.16
C GLU A 251 17.44 -2.21 -1.66
N ALA A 252 17.53 -3.23 -2.52
CA ALA A 252 17.30 -3.07 -3.96
C ALA A 252 15.85 -2.61 -4.26
N LEU A 253 14.86 -3.14 -3.54
CA LEU A 253 13.46 -2.73 -3.67
C LEU A 253 13.21 -1.27 -3.22
N THR A 254 13.99 -0.74 -2.27
CA THR A 254 13.89 0.67 -1.86
C THR A 254 14.20 1.65 -2.99
N LYS A 255 14.88 1.21 -4.05
CA LYS A 255 15.17 2.03 -5.22
C LYS A 255 13.93 2.36 -6.07
N ILE A 256 12.79 1.77 -5.73
CA ILE A 256 11.49 2.03 -6.36
C ILE A 256 10.71 3.09 -5.57
N SER A 257 10.92 3.18 -4.25
CA SER A 257 10.23 4.13 -3.38
C SER A 257 10.97 5.48 -3.36
N LYS A 258 10.32 6.56 -3.78
CA LYS A 258 10.83 7.93 -3.57
C LYS A 258 10.76 8.39 -2.12
N THR A 259 10.02 7.69 -1.26
CA THR A 259 9.88 8.01 0.16
C THR A 259 10.80 7.10 0.98
N ASN A 260 11.83 7.70 1.61
CA ASN A 260 12.93 7.07 2.35
C ASN A 260 12.52 6.37 3.68
N GLU A 261 11.29 5.89 3.83
CA GLU A 261 10.79 5.39 5.13
C GLU A 261 11.47 4.09 5.58
N MET A 262 11.97 3.28 4.65
CA MET A 262 12.79 2.11 4.98
C MET A 262 14.19 2.48 5.51
N LYS A 263 14.73 3.68 5.21
CA LYS A 263 15.99 4.14 5.83
C LYS A 263 15.81 4.43 7.32
N ALA A 264 14.61 4.85 7.74
CA ALA A 264 14.32 5.03 9.17
C ALA A 264 14.28 3.66 9.89
N VAL A 265 13.65 2.65 9.26
CA VAL A 265 13.61 1.28 9.79
C VAL A 265 15.01 0.63 9.79
N GLN A 266 15.78 0.83 8.72
CA GLN A 266 17.15 0.31 8.60
C GLN A 266 18.12 1.04 9.53
N SER A 267 17.98 2.36 9.70
CA SER A 267 18.73 3.14 10.70
C SER A 267 18.37 2.72 12.11
N ALA A 268 17.09 2.45 12.41
CA ALA A 268 16.68 1.91 13.70
C ALA A 268 17.32 0.53 13.93
N TYR A 269 17.21 -0.39 12.96
CA TYR A 269 17.79 -1.73 13.05
C TYR A 269 19.32 -1.70 13.23
N ALA A 270 20.03 -0.90 12.43
CA ALA A 270 21.48 -0.70 12.56
C ALA A 270 21.87 -0.09 13.91
N ASN A 271 21.12 0.92 14.39
CA ASN A 271 21.35 1.51 15.71
C ASN A 271 21.09 0.52 16.86
N TYR A 272 20.10 -0.38 16.74
CA TYR A 272 19.84 -1.41 17.74
C TYR A 272 20.93 -2.48 17.78
N ILE A 273 21.45 -2.92 16.62
CA ILE A 273 22.56 -3.88 16.56
C ILE A 273 23.85 -3.26 17.11
N VAL A 274 24.23 -2.07 16.65
CA VAL A 274 25.47 -1.41 17.09
C VAL A 274 25.45 -1.14 18.59
N LYS A 275 24.32 -0.71 19.15
CA LYS A 275 24.17 -0.54 20.61
C LYS A 275 24.24 -1.87 21.38
N ALA A 276 23.69 -2.95 20.81
CA ALA A 276 23.75 -4.27 21.44
C ALA A 276 25.18 -4.82 21.46
N ASP A 277 25.94 -4.66 20.36
CA ASP A 277 27.33 -5.12 20.27
C ASP A 277 28.25 -4.34 21.23
N GLU A 278 28.10 -3.01 21.32
CA GLU A 278 28.84 -2.19 22.30
C GLU A 278 28.54 -2.60 23.76
N GLU A 279 27.27 -2.86 24.11
CA GLU A 279 26.90 -3.32 25.45
C GLU A 279 27.42 -4.72 25.78
N ILE A 280 27.48 -5.62 24.78
CA ILE A 280 28.04 -6.97 24.93
C ILE A 280 29.56 -6.89 25.16
N GLU A 281 30.29 -6.11 24.36
CA GLU A 281 31.73 -5.90 24.54
C GLU A 281 32.05 -5.30 25.92
N LEU A 282 31.28 -4.31 26.36
CA LEU A 282 31.41 -3.70 27.69
C LEU A 282 31.17 -4.72 28.81
N ARG A 283 30.17 -5.61 28.68
CA ARG A 283 29.92 -6.68 29.66
C ARG A 283 31.08 -7.68 29.75
N ASP A 284 31.66 -8.07 28.62
CA ASP A 284 32.76 -9.04 28.62
C ASP A 284 34.07 -8.42 29.13
N MET A 285 34.34 -7.15 28.84
CA MET A 285 35.41 -6.37 29.47
C MET A 285 35.24 -6.25 30.99
N LEU A 286 34.01 -6.07 31.48
CA LEU A 286 33.72 -6.00 32.91
C LEU A 286 33.96 -7.35 33.61
N LYS A 287 33.59 -8.46 32.97
CA LYS A 287 33.91 -9.81 33.47
C LYS A 287 35.42 -10.05 33.51
N ALA A 288 36.16 -9.66 32.46
CA ALA A 288 37.61 -9.79 32.41
C ALA A 288 38.30 -9.01 33.54
N LYS A 289 37.92 -7.75 33.76
CA LYS A 289 38.44 -6.94 34.88
C LYS A 289 38.08 -7.50 36.25
N ALA A 290 36.89 -8.08 36.41
CA ALA A 290 36.49 -8.73 37.66
C ALA A 290 37.34 -9.98 37.96
N VAL A 291 37.68 -10.77 36.93
CA VAL A 291 38.58 -11.93 37.05
C VAL A 291 39.99 -11.48 37.41
N GLU A 292 40.50 -10.43 36.78
CA GLU A 292 41.83 -9.87 37.08
C GLU A 292 41.90 -9.36 38.52
N ALA A 293 40.87 -8.64 38.99
CA ALA A 293 40.78 -8.19 40.38
C ALA A 293 40.71 -9.35 41.39
N LEU A 294 40.03 -10.44 41.03
CA LEU A 294 39.96 -11.65 41.86
C LEU A 294 41.33 -12.36 41.92
N MET A 295 42.02 -12.47 40.79
CA MET A 295 43.38 -13.03 40.70
C MET A 295 44.38 -12.22 41.55
N ALA A 296 44.30 -10.90 41.49
CA ALA A 296 45.13 -10.01 42.31
C ALA A 296 44.84 -10.17 43.81
N ARG A 297 43.56 -10.32 44.20
CA ARG A 297 43.18 -10.62 45.59
C ARG A 297 43.70 -11.98 46.05
N MET A 298 43.56 -13.02 45.21
CA MET A 298 44.07 -14.35 45.50
C MET A 298 45.57 -14.34 45.76
N GLN A 299 46.36 -13.69 44.89
CA GLN A 299 47.82 -13.57 45.07
C GLN A 299 48.18 -12.88 46.40
N LYS A 300 47.42 -11.86 46.79
CA LYS A 300 47.63 -11.16 48.07
C LYS A 300 47.34 -12.06 49.27
N THR A 301 46.24 -12.81 49.27
CA THR A 301 45.93 -13.80 50.33
C THR A 301 46.97 -14.93 50.40
N THR A 302 47.49 -15.41 49.27
CA THR A 302 48.54 -16.46 49.26
C THR A 302 49.87 -15.94 49.78
N ALA A 303 50.19 -14.66 49.58
CA ALA A 303 51.37 -14.02 50.14
C ALA A 303 51.24 -13.80 51.65
N GLU A 304 50.06 -13.41 52.14
CA GLU A 304 49.76 -13.26 53.57
C GLU A 304 49.76 -14.61 54.29
N ALA A 305 49.27 -15.68 53.66
CA ALA A 305 49.30 -17.05 54.20
C ALA A 305 50.70 -17.69 54.27
N LYS A 306 51.70 -17.18 53.53
CA LYS A 306 53.10 -17.61 53.61
C LYS A 306 53.90 -16.92 54.73
N ASN A 307 53.35 -15.83 55.29
CA ASN A 307 53.97 -15.04 56.35
C ASN A 307 53.40 -15.36 57.74
N LEU A 308 52.55 -16.38 57.84
CA LEU A 308 52.05 -17.01 59.07
C LEU A 308 52.66 -18.41 59.21
#